data_AF-A0A7X5L828-F1
#
_entry.id   AF-A0A7X5L828-F1
#
_cell.length_a   1.000
_cell.length_b   1.000
_cell.length_c   1.000
_cell.angle_alpha   90.00
_cell.angle_beta   90.00
_cell.angle_gamma   90.00
#
_symmetry.space_group_name_H-M   'P 1'
#
loop_
_entity.id
_entity.type
_entity.pdbx_description
1 polymer ?
#
loop_
_entity_poly.entity_id
_entity_poly.type
_entity_poly.pdbx_seq_one_letter_code
_entity_poly.pdbx_strand_id
1 'polypeptide(L)'
;MCKMRVAVRREMLGAREQAWSLWNGKEVMEYTGNQIKSLIKSGQKVCGLALKDNELVPDAERFFTTNIMEHRYCGNFTPMIENENVMSNVFYIVIGSHEESGVTYYDCISTKFEQASFEQSDAKAYLRLGIISGGARLGADDKIELASLEYEKAEETKPTEKKGAVEKKK
;
A
#
# COMPACT_ATOMS: atom_id res chain seq x y z
N MET A 1 14.26 10.67 -7.38
CA MET A 1 12.82 11.00 -7.49
C MET A 1 12.06 9.71 -7.21
N CYS A 2 11.77 9.42 -5.93
CA CYS A 2 10.95 8.27 -5.55
C CYS A 2 9.56 8.50 -6.14
N LYS A 3 9.17 7.69 -7.14
CA LYS A 3 7.81 7.70 -7.65
C LYS A 3 6.99 6.87 -6.69
N MET A 4 6.16 7.53 -5.87
CA MET A 4 5.13 6.83 -5.10
C MET A 4 4.31 5.95 -6.05
N ARG A 5 3.95 4.75 -5.61
CA ARG A 5 3.16 3.79 -6.39
C ARG A 5 2.22 3.07 -5.46
N VAL A 6 1.09 3.69 -5.16
CA VAL A 6 0.07 3.10 -4.27
C VAL A 6 -0.98 2.43 -5.13
N ALA A 7 -1.16 1.12 -4.97
CA ALA A 7 -2.23 0.40 -5.63
C ALA A 7 -3.59 0.86 -5.08
N VAL A 8 -4.42 1.46 -5.95
CA VAL A 8 -5.73 2.00 -5.58
C VAL A 8 -6.83 0.98 -5.85
N ARG A 9 -6.79 0.36 -7.04
CA ARG A 9 -7.76 -0.66 -7.46
C ARG A 9 -7.24 -1.52 -8.60
N ARG A 10 -7.93 -2.63 -8.84
CA ARG A 10 -7.73 -3.52 -10.00
C ARG A 10 -8.85 -3.33 -11.01
N GLU A 11 -8.49 -3.17 -12.27
CA GLU A 11 -9.43 -3.05 -13.39
C GLU A 11 -9.69 -4.42 -14.02
N MET A 12 -10.96 -4.77 -14.16
CA MET A 12 -11.40 -6.11 -14.56
C MET A 12 -12.35 -6.04 -15.76
N LEU A 13 -12.15 -6.95 -16.72
CA LEU A 13 -13.11 -7.23 -17.80
C LEU A 13 -13.69 -8.64 -17.57
N GLY A 14 -14.88 -8.72 -16.99
CA GLY A 14 -15.39 -9.97 -16.45
C GLY A 14 -14.46 -10.50 -15.35
N ALA A 15 -13.98 -11.74 -15.50
CA ALA A 15 -12.99 -12.35 -14.60
C ALA A 15 -11.53 -12.04 -14.96
N ARG A 16 -11.27 -11.30 -16.05
CA ARG A 16 -9.92 -11.05 -16.58
C ARG A 16 -9.36 -9.72 -16.07
N GLU A 17 -8.26 -9.78 -15.33
CA GLU A 17 -7.44 -8.60 -14.99
C GLU A 17 -7.01 -7.87 -16.27
N GLN A 18 -7.30 -6.58 -16.35
CA GLN A 18 -6.82 -5.69 -17.43
C GLN A 18 -5.58 -4.93 -16.99
N ALA A 19 -5.69 -4.27 -15.85
CA ALA A 19 -4.65 -3.40 -15.31
C ALA A 19 -4.89 -3.17 -13.81
N TRP A 20 -3.94 -2.46 -13.22
CA TRP A 20 -3.99 -1.92 -11.87
C TRP A 20 -3.81 -0.42 -11.95
N SER A 21 -4.66 0.31 -11.23
CA SER A 21 -4.59 1.76 -11.12
C SER A 21 -3.70 2.13 -9.93
N LEU A 22 -2.55 2.74 -10.20
CA LEU A 22 -1.57 3.14 -9.20
C LEU A 22 -1.52 4.66 -9.07
N TRP A 23 -1.67 5.17 -7.85
CA TRP A 23 -1.51 6.59 -7.53
C TRP A 23 -0.04 6.93 -7.34
N ASN A 24 0.42 8.01 -7.98
CA ASN A 24 1.81 8.48 -7.88
C ASN A 24 2.02 9.75 -7.05
N GLY A 25 0.96 10.28 -6.43
CA GLY A 25 0.97 11.55 -5.70
C GLY A 25 0.40 12.72 -6.48
N LYS A 26 0.18 12.55 -7.79
CA LYS A 26 -0.35 13.59 -8.67
C LYS A 26 -1.43 13.06 -9.60
N GLU A 27 -1.21 11.87 -10.15
CA GLU A 27 -2.11 11.24 -11.12
C GLU A 27 -2.16 9.72 -10.92
N VAL A 28 -3.13 9.11 -11.59
CA VAL A 28 -3.30 7.66 -11.63
C VAL A 28 -2.62 7.14 -12.89
N MET A 29 -1.77 6.16 -12.72
CA MET A 29 -1.07 5.45 -13.80
C MET A 29 -1.53 4.00 -13.83
N GLU A 30 -1.78 3.48 -15.03
CA GLU A 30 -2.17 2.09 -15.20
C GLU A 30 -0.96 1.21 -15.48
N TYR A 31 -0.93 0.04 -14.83
CA TYR A 31 0.08 -0.98 -15.03
C TYR A 31 -0.58 -2.35 -15.20
N THR A 32 -0.07 -3.16 -16.11
CA THR A 32 -0.39 -4.59 -16.14
C THR A 32 0.19 -5.29 -14.90
N GLY A 33 -0.42 -6.40 -14.48
CA GLY A 33 0.14 -7.22 -13.40
C GLY A 33 1.59 -7.65 -13.68
N ASN A 34 1.95 -7.94 -14.93
CA ASN A 34 3.33 -8.29 -15.30
C ASN A 34 4.32 -7.14 -15.11
N GLN A 35 3.92 -5.90 -15.41
CA GLN A 35 4.75 -4.72 -15.14
C GLN A 35 4.96 -4.54 -13.63
N ILE A 36 3.90 -4.69 -12.82
CA ILE A 36 4.01 -4.60 -11.35
C ILE A 36 4.91 -5.70 -10.80
N LYS A 37 4.71 -6.96 -11.21
CA LYS A 37 5.57 -8.08 -10.82
C LYS A 37 7.04 -7.79 -11.14
N SER A 38 7.30 -7.21 -12.32
CA SER A 38 8.65 -6.84 -12.74
C SER A 38 9.23 -5.70 -11.88
N LEU A 39 8.42 -4.70 -11.53
CA LEU A 39 8.81 -3.62 -10.61
C LEU A 39 9.21 -4.19 -9.24
N ILE A 40 8.35 -5.02 -8.64
CA ILE A 40 8.60 -5.63 -7.33
C ILE A 40 9.87 -6.51 -7.36
N LYS A 41 10.02 -7.36 -8.39
CA LYS A 41 11.22 -8.20 -8.56
C LYS A 41 12.51 -7.38 -8.76
N SER A 42 12.41 -6.18 -9.34
CA SER A 42 13.54 -5.24 -9.47
C SER A 42 13.85 -4.45 -8.19
N GLY A 43 13.18 -4.77 -7.07
CA GLY A 43 13.36 -4.09 -5.78
C GLY A 43 12.65 -2.74 -5.69
N GLN A 44 11.79 -2.40 -6.66
CA GLN A 44 11.00 -1.16 -6.59
C GLN A 44 9.76 -1.37 -5.71
N LYS A 45 9.39 -0.31 -4.99
CA LYS A 45 8.17 -0.31 -4.18
C LYS A 45 6.92 -0.14 -5.03
N VAL A 46 5.95 -0.98 -4.75
CA VAL A 46 4.55 -0.83 -5.13
C VAL A 46 3.75 -1.04 -3.85
N CYS A 47 3.33 0.05 -3.24
CA CYS A 47 2.60 0.05 -1.98
C CYS A 47 1.24 -0.62 -2.16
N GLY A 48 0.93 -1.52 -1.23
CA GLY A 48 -0.33 -2.26 -1.17
C GLY A 48 -0.33 -3.59 -1.92
N LEU A 49 0.74 -3.92 -2.64
CA LEU A 49 0.88 -5.20 -3.33
C LEU A 49 2.18 -5.92 -2.95
N ALA A 50 2.03 -7.19 -2.61
CA ALA A 50 3.13 -8.12 -2.40
C ALA A 50 3.11 -9.20 -3.48
N LEU A 51 4.26 -9.85 -3.70
CA LEU A 51 4.39 -10.99 -4.59
C LEU A 51 4.46 -12.27 -3.75
N LYS A 52 3.48 -13.15 -3.90
CA LYS A 52 3.44 -14.47 -3.25
C LYS A 52 3.16 -15.53 -4.29
N ASP A 53 3.97 -16.58 -4.37
CA ASP A 53 3.83 -17.65 -5.37
C ASP A 53 3.66 -17.14 -6.82
N ASN A 54 4.36 -16.04 -7.14
CA ASN A 54 4.31 -15.32 -8.43
C ASN A 54 2.94 -14.66 -8.75
N GLU A 55 2.05 -14.53 -7.77
CA GLU A 55 0.79 -13.80 -7.82
C GLU A 55 0.84 -12.50 -7.01
N LEU A 56 0.10 -11.50 -7.48
CA LEU A 56 -0.03 -10.23 -6.77
C LEU A 56 -1.14 -10.38 -5.72
N VAL A 57 -0.78 -10.13 -4.47
CA VAL A 57 -1.70 -10.21 -3.33
C VAL A 57 -1.64 -8.90 -2.52
N PRO A 58 -2.68 -8.56 -1.74
CA PRO A 58 -2.62 -7.44 -0.80
C PRO A 58 -1.40 -7.53 0.14
N ASP A 59 -0.67 -6.44 0.29
CA ASP A 59 0.50 -6.35 1.18
C ASP A 59 0.07 -6.06 2.63
N ALA A 60 -0.35 -7.11 3.33
CA ALA A 60 -0.78 -7.02 4.72
C ALA A 60 0.36 -6.69 5.70
N GLU A 61 1.61 -7.03 5.35
CA GLU A 61 2.76 -6.93 6.27
C GLU A 61 3.38 -5.53 6.28
N ARG A 62 3.65 -4.95 5.10
CA ARG A 62 4.45 -3.71 5.01
C ARG A 62 3.60 -2.48 4.73
N PHE A 63 2.45 -2.66 4.07
CA PHE A 63 1.53 -1.57 3.73
C PHE A 63 0.14 -1.72 4.38
N PHE A 64 -0.02 -2.72 5.26
CA PHE A 64 -1.24 -2.98 6.01
C PHE A 64 -2.48 -3.12 5.14
N THR A 65 -2.31 -3.58 3.89
CA THR A 65 -3.41 -3.68 2.95
C THR A 65 -4.23 -4.93 3.24
N THR A 66 -5.47 -4.71 3.67
CA THR A 66 -6.43 -5.76 4.01
C THR A 66 -7.26 -6.18 2.81
N ASN A 67 -7.52 -5.25 1.89
CA ASN A 67 -8.30 -5.50 0.69
C ASN A 67 -8.03 -4.45 -0.40
N ILE A 68 -8.38 -4.79 -1.63
CA ILE A 68 -8.29 -3.91 -2.79
C ILE A 68 -9.61 -4.00 -3.56
N MET A 69 -10.08 -2.88 -4.09
CA MET A 69 -11.32 -2.88 -4.88
C MET A 69 -11.05 -3.37 -6.29
N GLU A 70 -11.96 -4.17 -6.81
CA GLU A 70 -12.06 -4.49 -8.23
C GLU A 70 -13.14 -3.64 -8.86
N HIS A 71 -12.80 -2.99 -9.96
CA HIS A 71 -13.74 -2.25 -10.77
C HIS A 71 -14.04 -3.03 -12.05
N ARG A 72 -15.33 -3.26 -12.29
CA ARG A 72 -15.87 -3.96 -13.46
C ARG A 72 -16.86 -3.04 -14.14
N TYR A 73 -16.78 -2.88 -15.46
CA TYR A 73 -17.74 -2.10 -16.25
C TYR A 73 -18.01 -0.71 -15.65
N CYS A 74 -19.21 -0.15 -15.83
CA CYS A 74 -19.57 1.14 -15.27
C CYS A 74 -20.21 0.96 -13.88
N GLY A 75 -19.54 1.46 -12.84
CA GLY A 75 -20.13 1.62 -11.51
C GLY A 75 -20.19 0.34 -10.66
N ASN A 76 -19.65 -0.78 -11.13
CA ASN A 76 -19.59 -2.02 -10.37
C ASN A 76 -18.21 -2.13 -9.69
N PHE A 77 -18.22 -1.93 -8.37
CA PHE A 77 -17.06 -1.99 -7.50
C PHE A 77 -17.29 -3.08 -6.47
N THR A 78 -16.42 -4.09 -6.49
CA THR A 78 -16.49 -5.25 -5.59
C THR A 78 -15.15 -5.47 -4.92
N PRO A 79 -15.10 -5.76 -3.62
CA PRO A 79 -13.86 -6.12 -2.95
C PRO A 79 -13.19 -7.34 -3.63
N MET A 80 -11.86 -7.32 -3.74
CA MET A 80 -11.10 -8.47 -4.27
C MET A 80 -11.23 -9.69 -3.36
N ILE A 81 -11.20 -9.47 -2.05
CA ILE A 81 -11.48 -10.49 -1.06
C ILE A 81 -12.92 -10.29 -0.59
N GLU A 82 -13.82 -11.13 -1.07
CA GLU A 82 -15.20 -11.15 -0.62
C GLU A 82 -15.26 -11.74 0.79
N ASN A 83 -15.83 -10.98 1.72
CA ASN A 83 -16.20 -11.48 3.04
C ASN A 83 -17.50 -10.80 3.50
N GLU A 84 -18.22 -11.43 4.42
CA GLU A 84 -19.52 -10.94 4.92
C GLU A 84 -19.46 -9.57 5.60
N ASN A 85 -18.27 -9.12 6.00
CA ASN A 85 -18.06 -7.88 6.72
C ASN A 85 -17.74 -6.69 5.81
N VAL A 86 -17.49 -6.90 4.50
CA VAL A 86 -17.23 -5.79 3.59
C VAL A 86 -18.53 -5.23 3.03
N MET A 87 -19.03 -4.19 3.68
CA MET A 87 -20.26 -3.49 3.29
C MET A 87 -20.03 -2.30 2.34
N SER A 88 -18.78 -1.91 2.11
CA SER A 88 -18.44 -0.70 1.34
C SER A 88 -18.14 -1.00 -0.13
N ASN A 89 -18.67 -0.16 -1.03
CA ASN A 89 -18.31 -0.13 -2.46
C ASN A 89 -17.20 0.90 -2.77
N VAL A 90 -16.62 1.51 -1.74
CA VAL A 90 -15.48 2.43 -1.83
C VAL A 90 -14.49 2.09 -0.71
N PHE A 91 -13.21 1.95 -1.06
CA PHE A 91 -12.15 1.96 -0.06
C PHE A 91 -11.38 3.27 -0.12
N TYR A 92 -10.81 3.64 1.01
CA TYR A 92 -9.79 4.68 1.12
C TYR A 92 -8.45 4.02 1.45
N ILE A 93 -7.37 4.55 0.87
CA ILE A 93 -6.00 4.14 1.15
C ILE A 93 -5.28 5.36 1.72
N VAL A 94 -4.72 5.23 2.93
CA VAL A 94 -3.96 6.31 3.55
C VAL A 94 -2.63 6.47 2.83
N ILE A 95 -2.32 7.70 2.40
CA ILE A 95 -1.12 8.07 1.67
C ILE A 95 -0.28 9.10 2.42
N GLY A 96 -0.70 9.53 3.60
CA GLY A 96 0.04 10.47 4.41
C GLY A 96 -0.78 11.01 5.57
N SER A 97 -0.22 12.02 6.22
CA SER A 97 -0.90 12.81 7.23
C SER A 97 -0.33 14.21 7.26
N HIS A 98 -1.16 15.16 7.64
CA HIS A 98 -0.74 16.54 7.92
C HIS A 98 -1.41 17.05 9.19
N GLU A 99 -0.88 18.14 9.73
CA GLU A 99 -1.46 18.83 10.88
C GLU A 99 -2.02 20.17 10.42
N GLU A 100 -3.26 20.45 10.79
CA GLU A 100 -3.91 21.74 10.58
C GLU A 100 -4.51 22.21 11.90
N SER A 101 -4.09 23.39 12.38
CA SER A 101 -4.57 23.98 13.63
C SER A 101 -4.45 23.07 14.87
N GLY A 102 -3.40 22.25 14.96
CA GLY A 102 -3.17 21.32 16.06
C GLY A 102 -3.97 20.01 15.96
N VAL A 103 -4.70 19.80 14.85
CA VAL A 103 -5.47 18.58 14.57
C VAL A 103 -4.76 17.79 13.48
N THR A 104 -4.55 16.50 13.72
CA THR A 104 -3.97 15.58 12.73
C THR A 104 -5.03 15.05 11.79
N TYR A 105 -4.78 15.20 10.49
CA TYR A 105 -5.57 14.65 9.40
C TYR A 105 -4.80 13.56 8.67
N TYR A 106 -5.53 12.56 8.18
CA TYR A 106 -5.00 11.45 7.42
C TYR A 106 -5.42 11.57 5.96
N ASP A 107 -4.43 11.81 5.10
CA ASP A 107 -4.63 12.00 3.67
C ASP A 107 -4.83 10.66 2.99
N CYS A 108 -5.88 10.57 2.20
CA CYS A 108 -6.34 9.34 1.58
C CYS A 108 -6.60 9.53 0.10
N ILE A 109 -6.41 8.46 -0.67
CA ILE A 109 -6.94 8.32 -2.03
C ILE A 109 -8.02 7.25 -2.02
N SER A 110 -9.20 7.56 -2.57
CA SER A 110 -10.30 6.60 -2.67
C SER A 110 -10.14 5.70 -3.89
N THR A 111 -10.84 4.57 -3.90
CA THR A 111 -10.95 3.69 -5.07
C THR A 111 -11.61 4.35 -6.27
N LYS A 112 -12.22 5.53 -6.08
CA LYS A 112 -12.77 6.38 -7.14
C LYS A 112 -11.87 7.59 -7.46
N PHE A 113 -10.64 7.59 -6.95
CA PHE A 113 -9.61 8.62 -7.12
C PHE A 113 -9.92 9.98 -6.51
N GLU A 114 -10.86 10.01 -5.55
CA GLU A 114 -11.06 11.18 -4.71
C GLU A 114 -9.91 11.29 -3.71
N GLN A 115 -9.31 12.48 -3.60
CA GLN A 115 -8.41 12.80 -2.51
C GLN A 115 -9.23 13.36 -1.35
N ALA A 116 -9.12 12.74 -0.19
CA ALA A 116 -9.85 13.12 1.01
C ALA A 116 -8.90 13.15 2.21
N SER A 117 -9.22 13.95 3.21
CA SER A 117 -8.48 14.01 4.47
C SER A 117 -9.45 13.80 5.62
N PHE A 118 -9.15 12.82 6.48
CA PHE A 118 -10.02 12.48 7.62
C PHE A 118 -9.36 12.89 8.92
N GLU A 119 -10.13 13.48 9.82
CA GLU A 119 -9.68 13.71 11.20
C GLU A 119 -9.34 12.36 11.87
N GLN A 120 -8.49 12.40 12.89
CA GLN A 120 -8.07 11.20 13.61
C GLN A 120 -9.24 10.33 14.11
N SER A 121 -10.32 10.94 14.60
CA SER A 121 -11.50 10.22 15.11
C SER A 121 -12.20 9.42 13.99
N ASP A 122 -12.47 10.06 12.86
CA ASP A 122 -13.06 9.45 11.66
C ASP A 122 -12.16 8.36 11.06
N ALA A 123 -10.85 8.63 10.94
CA ALA A 123 -9.89 7.67 10.42
C ALA A 123 -9.87 6.37 11.26
N LYS A 124 -9.95 6.47 12.59
CA LYS A 124 -10.07 5.29 13.47
C LYS A 124 -11.37 4.53 13.23
N ALA A 125 -12.49 5.23 13.09
CA ALA A 125 -13.78 4.61 12.81
C ALA A 125 -13.75 3.86 11.46
N TYR A 126 -13.23 4.49 10.41
CA TYR A 126 -13.12 3.89 9.08
C TYR A 126 -12.13 2.73 9.00
N LEU A 127 -11.07 2.74 9.79
CA LEU A 127 -10.19 1.57 9.96
C LEU A 127 -10.92 0.39 10.61
N ARG A 128 -11.71 0.64 11.66
CA ARG A 128 -12.50 -0.43 12.33
C ARG A 128 -13.59 -1.01 11.43
N LEU A 129 -14.19 -0.17 10.59
CA LEU A 129 -15.21 -0.58 9.63
C LEU A 129 -14.62 -1.22 8.35
N GLY A 130 -13.29 -1.25 8.20
CA GLY A 130 -12.63 -1.75 6.99
C GLY A 130 -12.84 -0.89 5.74
N ILE A 131 -13.28 0.36 5.91
CA ILE A 131 -13.43 1.35 4.82
C ILE A 131 -12.06 1.86 4.40
N ILE A 132 -11.16 2.12 5.36
CA ILE A 132 -9.74 2.30 5.06
C ILE A 132 -9.11 0.92 4.95
N SER A 133 -8.66 0.56 3.75
CA SER A 133 -8.21 -0.80 3.43
C SER A 133 -6.70 -0.96 3.31
N GLY A 134 -5.92 0.12 3.50
CA GLY A 134 -4.46 0.07 3.44
C GLY A 134 -3.80 1.40 3.78
N GLY A 135 -2.47 1.38 3.91
CA GLY A 135 -1.64 2.55 4.21
C GLY A 135 -1.60 2.92 5.69
N ALA A 136 -2.54 2.44 6.49
CA ALA A 136 -2.56 2.61 7.93
C ALA A 136 -3.23 1.42 8.62
N ARG A 137 -2.94 1.23 9.91
CA ARG A 137 -3.64 0.28 10.79
C ARG A 137 -3.80 0.84 12.19
N LEU A 138 -4.65 0.22 12.99
CA LEU A 138 -4.69 0.46 14.43
C LEU A 138 -3.64 -0.43 15.13
N GLY A 139 -2.73 0.21 15.86
CA GLY A 139 -1.77 -0.46 16.74
C GLY A 139 -2.39 -0.89 18.07
N ALA A 140 -1.57 -1.45 18.96
CA ALA A 140 -2.02 -2.00 20.24
C ALA A 140 -2.74 -0.98 21.15
N ASP A 141 -2.36 0.30 21.06
CA ASP A 141 -2.92 1.40 21.88
C ASP A 141 -4.05 2.16 21.17
N ASP A 142 -4.69 1.57 20.16
CA ASP A 142 -5.68 2.27 19.31
C ASP A 142 -5.10 3.52 18.59
N LYS A 143 -3.77 3.60 18.50
CA LYS A 143 -3.06 4.64 17.73
C LYS A 143 -2.96 4.21 16.28
N ILE A 144 -3.09 5.18 15.38
CA ILE A 144 -2.95 4.91 13.94
C ILE A 144 -1.45 4.81 13.62
N GLU A 145 -1.05 3.65 13.10
CA GLU A 145 0.29 3.39 12.56
C GLU A 145 0.25 3.58 11.04
N LEU A 146 1.11 4.44 10.52
CA LEU A 146 1.23 4.70 9.08
C LEU A 146 2.26 3.78 8.43
N ALA A 147 1.93 3.25 7.27
CA ALA A 147 2.87 2.52 6.45
C ALA A 147 3.82 3.49 5.74
N SER A 148 5.09 3.09 5.60
CA SER A 148 6.04 3.86 4.81
C SER A 148 5.68 3.81 3.32
N LEU A 149 5.80 4.92 2.61
CA LEU A 149 5.65 5.01 1.15
C LEU A 149 6.94 4.75 0.39
N GLU A 150 8.09 4.76 1.06
CA GLU A 150 9.40 4.51 0.47
C GLU A 150 9.93 3.14 0.92
N TYR A 151 10.75 2.47 0.12
CA TYR A 151 11.60 1.41 0.66
C TYR A 151 12.82 2.10 1.24
N GLU A 152 13.11 1.87 2.52
CA GLU A 152 14.49 1.99 2.96
C GLU A 152 15.30 1.06 2.06
N LYS A 153 16.28 1.61 1.33
CA LYS A 153 17.32 0.76 0.76
C LYS A 153 17.89 0.00 1.94
N ALA A 154 17.82 -1.33 1.91
CA ALA A 154 18.51 -2.17 2.87
C ALA A 154 19.91 -1.58 3.05
N GLU A 155 20.25 -1.16 4.26
CA GLU A 155 21.57 -0.66 4.56
C GLU A 155 22.56 -1.70 4.02
N GLU A 156 23.37 -1.29 3.06
CA GLU A 156 24.53 -2.07 2.66
C GLU A 156 25.32 -2.31 3.94
N THR A 157 25.24 -3.52 4.47
CA THR A 157 26.12 -3.98 5.53
C THR A 157 27.53 -3.71 5.04
N LYS A 158 28.13 -2.62 5.53
CA LYS A 158 29.52 -2.29 5.28
C LYS A 158 30.33 -3.55 5.59
N PRO A 159 31.17 -4.04 4.66
CA PRO A 159 32.01 -5.17 4.96
C PRO A 159 32.88 -4.78 6.16
N THR A 160 32.69 -5.48 7.28
CA THR A 160 33.59 -5.42 8.43
C THR A 160 35.00 -5.74 7.92
N GLU A 161 35.86 -4.72 7.90
CA GLU A 161 37.30 -4.88 7.77
C GLU A 161 37.77 -5.90 8.80
N LYS A 162 38.12 -7.11 8.36
CA LYS A 162 38.96 -8.00 9.16
C LYS A 162 40.36 -7.38 9.20
N LYS A 163 40.62 -6.56 10.22
CA LYS A 163 41.99 -6.26 10.68
C LYS A 163 42.64 -7.57 11.14
N GLY A 164 43.85 -7.78 10.67
CA GLY A 164 44.55 -9.06 10.69
C GLY A 164 44.92 -9.59 12.08
N ALA A 165 45.27 -10.88 12.08
CA ALA A 165 46.18 -11.47 13.03
C ALA A 165 47.17 -12.34 12.23
N VAL A 166 48.40 -11.84 12.12
CA VAL A 166 49.57 -12.59 11.71
C VAL A 166 49.89 -13.56 12.84
N GLU A 167 49.70 -14.86 12.64
CA GLU A 167 50.27 -15.89 13.52
C GLU A 167 51.51 -16.52 12.87
N LYS A 168 52.66 -16.21 13.46
CA LYS A 168 53.93 -16.90 13.26
C LYS A 168 53.84 -18.35 13.75
N LYS A 169 54.21 -19.31 12.90
CA LYS A 169 54.75 -20.64 13.26
C LYS A 169 55.59 -21.10 12.05
N LYS A 170 56.76 -21.72 12.17
CA LYS A 170 57.73 -21.99 13.22
C LYS A 170 59.00 -22.43 12.46
#